data_AF-A0A939EKR3-F1
#
_entry.id   AF-A0A939EKR3-F1
#
_cell.length_a   1.000
_cell.length_b   1.000
_cell.length_c   1.000
_cell.angle_alpha   90.00
_cell.angle_beta   90.00
_cell.angle_gamma   90.00
#
_symmetry.space_group_name_H-M   'P 1'
#
loop_
_entity.id
_entity.type
_entity.pdbx_description
1 polymer ?
#
loop_
_entity_poly.entity_id
_entity_poly.type
_entity_poly.pdbx_seq_one_letter_code
_entity_poly.pdbx_strand_id
1 'polypeptide(L)'
;MSFVLGQMTQPFGGNISQLRAIILADYRATEANLGFHAGRLSNGFKLLLLKSPPRPDDFEFQGTTLRSGGRFGLPAATYAEDAKREAVHDSIMSERGAAGYRALQEHVLGVSSFTGPDRFVKVMPDTRHDGAMSPADQYPMGGGFLQWDLKKPGLPFLYAANFRPDGTVITEKETFQLNSGKFLADYPQRQKLQKFLQTV
;
A
#
# COMPACT_ATOMS: atom_id res chain seq x y z
N MET A 1 -5.50 7.24 -16.77
CA MET A 1 -6.62 6.31 -16.48
C MET A 1 -7.64 7.05 -15.64
N SER A 2 -8.93 6.95 -15.97
CA SER A 2 -10.00 7.48 -15.12
C SER A 2 -10.38 6.41 -14.08
N PHE A 3 -10.34 6.76 -12.81
CA PHE A 3 -10.80 5.87 -11.72
C PHE A 3 -12.20 6.32 -11.30
N VAL A 4 -13.15 5.38 -11.29
CA VAL A 4 -14.53 5.64 -10.83
C VAL A 4 -14.71 4.97 -9.47
N LEU A 5 -15.13 5.74 -8.46
CA LEU A 5 -15.33 5.25 -7.11
C LEU A 5 -16.41 4.15 -7.10
N GLY A 6 -16.19 3.07 -6.36
CA GLY A 6 -17.07 1.89 -6.34
C GLY A 6 -16.85 0.89 -7.47
N GLN A 7 -16.01 1.21 -8.47
CA GLN A 7 -15.77 0.33 -9.61
C GLN A 7 -14.40 -0.36 -9.55
N MET A 8 -14.29 -1.48 -10.27
CA MET A 8 -13.03 -2.13 -10.52
C MET A 8 -12.18 -1.27 -11.48
N THR A 9 -10.90 -1.12 -11.16
CA THR A 9 -9.93 -0.45 -12.02
C THR A 9 -9.56 -1.33 -13.21
N GLN A 10 -9.00 -0.72 -14.25
CA GLN A 10 -8.16 -1.48 -15.19
C GLN A 10 -6.97 -2.09 -14.45
N PRO A 11 -6.37 -3.20 -14.94
CA PRO A 11 -5.16 -3.76 -14.34
C PRO A 11 -4.00 -2.76 -14.35
N PHE A 12 -3.32 -2.64 -13.21
CA PHE A 12 -2.08 -1.87 -13.12
C PHE A 12 -1.21 -2.41 -11.97
N GLY A 13 0.11 -2.17 -12.07
CA GLY A 13 1.11 -2.75 -11.17
C GLY A 13 1.54 -1.86 -10.01
N GLY A 14 2.70 -2.21 -9.46
CA GLY A 14 3.39 -1.48 -8.40
C GLY A 14 3.07 -2.00 -6.99
N ASN A 15 3.75 -1.41 -6.00
CA ASN A 15 3.68 -1.89 -4.62
C ASN A 15 2.27 -1.89 -4.01
N ILE A 16 2.01 -2.93 -3.23
CA ILE A 16 0.84 -3.14 -2.39
C ILE A 16 1.27 -3.55 -0.98
N SER A 17 0.40 -3.31 0.00
CA SER A 17 0.60 -3.73 1.39
C SER A 17 -0.72 -4.21 1.98
N GLN A 18 -0.81 -4.33 3.30
CA GLN A 18 -2.00 -4.79 4.00
C GLN A 18 -2.80 -3.62 4.57
N LEU A 19 -4.13 -3.76 4.64
CA LEU A 19 -5.02 -2.73 5.18
C LEU A 19 -4.60 -2.28 6.59
N ARG A 20 -4.08 -3.18 7.43
CA ARG A 20 -3.57 -2.87 8.77
C ARG A 20 -2.40 -1.89 8.82
N ALA A 21 -1.69 -1.68 7.70
CA ALA A 21 -0.67 -0.63 7.60
C ALA A 21 -1.30 0.78 7.59
N ILE A 22 -2.59 0.89 7.29
CA ILE A 22 -3.31 2.16 7.13
C ILE A 22 -3.98 2.57 8.45
N ILE A 23 -3.56 3.70 8.99
CA ILE A 23 -4.16 4.31 10.17
C ILE A 23 -5.15 5.38 9.69
N LEU A 24 -6.43 5.01 9.59
CA LEU A 24 -7.49 5.87 9.01
C LEU A 24 -7.59 7.26 9.65
N ALA A 25 -7.25 7.36 10.93
CA ALA A 25 -7.29 8.61 11.70
C ALA A 25 -6.01 9.44 11.61
N ASP A 26 -4.93 8.92 11.03
CA ASP A 26 -3.63 9.58 11.06
C ASP A 26 -2.85 9.28 9.77
N TYR A 27 -2.88 10.26 8.86
CA TYR A 27 -2.17 10.14 7.60
C TYR A 27 -0.65 10.16 7.81
N ARG A 28 -0.13 10.82 8.85
CA ARG A 28 1.30 10.82 9.15
C ARG A 28 1.74 9.46 9.65
N ALA A 29 0.95 8.83 10.52
CA ALA A 29 1.21 7.45 10.94
C ALA A 29 1.09 6.48 9.76
N THR A 30 0.14 6.69 8.84
CA THR A 30 0.03 5.91 7.61
C THR A 30 1.25 6.08 6.70
N GLU A 31 1.71 7.31 6.49
CA GLU A 31 2.94 7.62 5.73
C GLU A 31 4.15 6.91 6.35
N ALA A 32 4.32 7.03 7.68
CA ALA A 32 5.38 6.36 8.40
C ALA A 32 5.28 4.83 8.33
N ASN A 33 4.07 4.25 8.33
CA ASN A 33 3.89 2.82 8.19
C ASN A 33 4.26 2.32 6.79
N LEU A 34 3.89 3.07 5.76
CA LEU A 34 4.10 2.70 4.36
C LEU A 34 5.48 3.09 3.81
N GLY A 35 6.22 3.95 4.52
CA GLY A 35 7.49 4.49 4.01
C GLY A 35 7.26 5.54 2.92
N PHE A 36 6.31 6.45 3.15
CA PHE A 36 6.12 7.64 2.31
C PHE A 36 6.75 8.86 2.95
N HIS A 37 7.18 9.81 2.11
CA HIS A 37 7.53 11.15 2.56
C HIS A 37 6.45 11.76 3.46
N ALA A 38 6.85 12.53 4.47
CA ALA A 38 5.91 13.23 5.33
C ALA A 38 5.06 14.23 4.52
N GLY A 39 3.75 14.20 4.69
CA GLY A 39 2.81 15.04 3.92
C GLY A 39 2.48 14.49 2.52
N ARG A 40 2.99 13.32 2.13
CA ARG A 40 2.64 12.69 0.85
C ARG A 40 1.14 12.51 0.65
N LEU A 41 0.40 12.21 1.71
CA LEU A 41 -1.04 11.97 1.74
C LEU A 41 -1.85 13.23 2.08
N SER A 42 -1.21 14.38 2.35
CA SER A 42 -1.91 15.59 2.80
C SER A 42 -2.88 16.16 1.75
N ASN A 43 -2.58 15.93 0.46
CA ASN A 43 -3.43 16.36 -0.65
C ASN A 43 -4.55 15.36 -0.97
N GLY A 44 -4.71 14.31 -0.17
CA GLY A 44 -5.64 13.23 -0.42
C GLY A 44 -5.00 12.03 -1.11
N PHE A 45 -5.74 10.94 -1.11
CA PHE A 45 -5.33 9.67 -1.70
C PHE A 45 -6.52 8.75 -1.99
N LYS A 46 -6.28 7.81 -2.89
CA LYS A 46 -7.23 6.75 -3.22
C LYS A 46 -6.81 5.49 -2.50
N LEU A 47 -7.75 4.82 -1.85
CA LEU A 47 -7.55 3.50 -1.27
C LEU A 47 -8.21 2.46 -2.17
N LEU A 48 -7.39 1.56 -2.68
CA LEU A 48 -7.79 0.51 -3.59
C LEU A 48 -7.66 -0.84 -2.90
N LEU A 49 -8.67 -1.69 -3.06
CA LEU A 49 -8.73 -2.99 -2.39
C LEU A 49 -8.64 -4.11 -3.42
N LEU A 50 -7.77 -5.09 -3.19
CA LEU A 50 -7.72 -6.26 -4.03
C LEU A 50 -8.93 -7.16 -3.69
N LYS A 51 -9.63 -7.63 -4.72
CA LYS A 51 -10.88 -8.41 -4.59
C LYS A 51 -10.73 -9.88 -4.97
N SER A 52 -9.58 -10.26 -5.51
CA SER A 52 -9.31 -11.62 -5.96
C SER A 52 -7.87 -12.00 -5.65
N PRO A 53 -7.58 -13.29 -5.41
CA PRO A 53 -6.23 -13.74 -5.14
C PRO A 53 -5.31 -13.47 -6.34
N PRO A 54 -4.10 -12.88 -6.12
CA PRO A 54 -3.04 -12.95 -7.09
C PRO A 54 -2.66 -14.41 -7.34
N ARG A 55 -2.12 -14.70 -8.52
CA ARG A 55 -1.32 -15.90 -8.74
C ARG A 55 0.13 -15.63 -8.30
N PRO A 56 0.93 -16.67 -8.00
CA PRO A 56 2.34 -16.49 -7.68
C PRO A 56 3.09 -15.65 -8.73
N ASP A 57 2.73 -15.79 -10.01
CA ASP A 57 3.39 -15.06 -11.10
C ASP A 57 2.99 -13.58 -11.20
N ASP A 58 1.97 -13.13 -10.47
CA ASP A 58 1.47 -11.76 -10.57
C ASP A 58 2.26 -10.78 -9.66
N PHE A 59 3.13 -11.28 -8.77
CA PHE A 59 3.84 -10.43 -7.80
C PHE A 59 5.25 -10.89 -7.44
N GLU A 60 6.01 -9.98 -6.83
CA GLU A 60 7.29 -10.22 -6.19
C GLU A 60 7.24 -9.87 -4.72
N PHE A 61 7.86 -10.71 -3.88
CA PHE A 61 7.97 -10.42 -2.46
C PHE A 61 9.05 -9.36 -2.24
N GLN A 62 8.66 -8.23 -1.63
CA GLN A 62 9.56 -7.10 -1.37
C GLN A 62 9.90 -6.98 0.13
N GLY A 63 9.62 -8.02 0.92
CA GLY A 63 9.88 -8.00 2.36
C GLY A 63 8.86 -7.18 3.12
N THR A 64 9.35 -6.31 4.00
CA THR A 64 8.53 -5.40 4.80
C THR A 64 8.83 -3.96 4.44
N THR A 65 7.98 -3.01 4.82
CA THR A 65 8.18 -1.58 4.57
C THR A 65 9.44 -1.01 5.23
N LEU A 66 10.14 -1.75 6.10
CA LEU A 66 11.51 -1.46 6.55
C LEU A 66 12.57 -1.61 5.44
N ARG A 67 12.19 -2.20 4.30
CA ARG A 67 13.00 -2.40 3.11
C ARG A 67 12.44 -1.51 2.00
N SER A 68 12.73 -0.21 2.08
CA SER A 68 12.23 0.74 1.07
C SER A 68 12.64 0.32 -0.34
N GLY A 69 11.67 0.28 -1.27
CA GLY A 69 11.84 -0.22 -2.63
C GLY A 69 12.11 -1.73 -2.71
N GLY A 70 11.88 -2.47 -1.61
CA GLY A 70 12.14 -3.89 -1.51
C GLY A 70 13.62 -4.26 -1.53
N ARG A 71 14.46 -3.37 -1.01
CA ARG A 71 15.92 -3.51 -0.99
C ARG A 71 16.47 -3.52 0.43
N PHE A 72 17.59 -4.21 0.62
CA PHE A 72 18.31 -4.24 1.89
C PHE A 72 18.97 -2.88 2.20
N GLY A 73 19.12 -2.59 3.50
CA GLY A 73 19.69 -1.35 3.99
C GLY A 73 18.75 -0.14 3.87
N LEU A 74 19.25 1.03 4.31
CA LEU A 74 18.54 2.29 4.21
C LEU A 74 18.45 2.75 2.75
N PRO A 75 17.37 3.45 2.36
CA PRO A 75 17.32 4.13 1.07
C PRO A 75 18.46 5.15 0.97
N ALA A 76 19.07 5.25 -0.21
CA ALA A 76 20.23 6.10 -0.43
C ALA A 76 19.84 7.55 -0.75
N ALA A 77 20.82 8.46 -0.70
CA ALA A 77 20.63 9.86 -1.05
C ALA A 77 20.44 10.08 -2.57
N THR A 78 20.86 9.13 -3.40
CA THR A 78 20.73 9.22 -4.86
C THR A 78 20.12 7.95 -5.46
N TYR A 79 19.34 8.09 -6.54
CA TYR A 79 18.75 6.93 -7.24
C TYR A 79 19.81 5.96 -7.77
N ALA A 80 20.97 6.47 -8.20
CA ALA A 80 22.06 5.64 -8.72
C ALA A 80 22.69 4.76 -7.64
N GLU A 81 22.81 5.25 -6.41
CA GLU A 81 23.26 4.45 -5.26
C GLU A 81 22.16 3.53 -4.76
N ASP A 82 20.91 4.02 -4.73
CA ASP A 82 19.76 3.26 -4.27
C ASP A 82 19.54 1.99 -5.10
N ALA A 83 19.72 2.09 -6.43
CA ALA A 83 19.61 0.99 -7.36
C ALA A 83 20.66 -0.12 -7.18
N LYS A 84 21.78 0.18 -6.49
CA LYS A 84 22.84 -0.80 -6.21
C LYS A 84 22.53 -1.66 -4.99
N ARG A 85 21.56 -1.27 -4.15
CA ARG A 85 21.18 -2.05 -2.96
C ARG A 85 20.59 -3.38 -3.40
N GLU A 86 21.00 -4.47 -2.76
CA GLU A 86 20.49 -5.82 -3.04
C GLU A 86 18.96 -5.86 -2.88
N ALA A 87 18.26 -6.46 -3.85
CA ALA A 87 16.81 -6.66 -3.76
C ALA A 87 16.49 -7.86 -2.87
N VAL A 88 15.45 -7.74 -2.05
CA VAL A 88 14.96 -8.82 -1.20
C VAL A 88 14.53 -10.03 -2.03
N HIS A 89 13.89 -9.78 -3.18
CA HIS A 89 13.53 -10.81 -4.14
C HIS A 89 14.74 -11.67 -4.57
N ASP A 90 15.82 -11.02 -5.00
CA ASP A 90 17.01 -11.69 -5.53
C ASP A 90 17.69 -12.53 -4.45
N SER A 91 17.78 -12.01 -3.23
CA SER A 91 18.35 -12.71 -2.09
C SER A 91 17.57 -13.99 -1.76
N ILE A 92 16.23 -13.91 -1.67
CA ILE A 92 15.39 -15.09 -1.40
C ILE A 92 15.50 -16.11 -2.54
N MET A 93 15.52 -15.65 -3.80
CA MET A 93 15.72 -16.51 -4.96
C MET A 93 17.06 -17.23 -4.91
N SER A 94 18.14 -16.54 -4.52
CA SER A 94 19.47 -17.12 -4.37
C SER A 94 19.52 -18.16 -3.25
N GLU A 95 18.87 -17.88 -2.11
CA GLU A 95 18.86 -18.77 -0.95
C GLU A 95 17.99 -20.02 -1.14
N ARG A 96 16.83 -19.88 -1.79
CA ARG A 96 15.80 -20.93 -1.85
C ARG A 96 15.68 -21.61 -3.22
N GLY A 97 16.29 -21.02 -4.24
CA GLY A 97 16.05 -21.39 -5.64
C GLY A 97 14.62 -21.09 -6.09
N ALA A 98 14.37 -21.28 -7.39
CA ALA A 98 13.07 -20.98 -8.00
C ALA A 98 11.91 -21.78 -7.38
N ALA A 99 12.11 -23.07 -7.08
CA ALA A 99 11.08 -23.92 -6.48
C ALA A 99 10.75 -23.50 -5.03
N GLY A 100 11.77 -23.17 -4.24
CA GLY A 100 11.56 -22.70 -2.86
C GLY A 100 10.90 -21.32 -2.81
N TYR A 101 11.24 -20.43 -3.74
CA TYR A 101 10.56 -19.14 -3.87
C TYR A 101 9.10 -19.30 -4.31
N ARG A 102 8.82 -20.16 -5.29
CA ARG A 102 7.46 -20.52 -5.71
C ARG A 102 6.62 -21.02 -4.52
N ALA A 103 7.17 -21.93 -3.73
CA ALA A 103 6.51 -22.45 -2.54
C ALA A 103 6.24 -21.35 -1.49
N LEU A 104 7.16 -20.39 -1.32
CA LEU A 104 6.94 -19.22 -0.46
C LEU A 104 5.77 -18.36 -0.97
N GLN A 105 5.71 -18.09 -2.27
CA GLN A 105 4.62 -17.32 -2.87
C GLN A 105 3.28 -18.02 -2.66
N GLU A 106 3.22 -19.33 -2.90
CA GLU A 106 2.02 -20.15 -2.69
C GLU A 106 1.60 -20.16 -1.22
N HIS A 107 2.55 -20.27 -0.29
CA HIS A 107 2.27 -20.19 1.14
C HIS A 107 1.68 -18.85 1.55
N VAL A 108 2.29 -17.73 1.13
CA VAL A 108 1.80 -16.38 1.43
C VAL A 108 0.38 -16.18 0.88
N LEU A 109 0.12 -16.62 -0.35
CA LEU A 109 -1.22 -16.58 -0.93
C LEU A 109 -2.23 -17.43 -0.17
N GLY A 110 -1.82 -18.62 0.28
CA GLY A 110 -2.68 -19.52 1.06
C GLY A 110 -3.14 -18.95 2.41
N VAL A 111 -2.36 -18.03 2.99
CA VAL A 111 -2.71 -17.34 4.25
C VAL A 111 -3.21 -15.91 4.03
N SER A 112 -3.32 -15.47 2.78
CA SER A 112 -3.81 -14.13 2.45
C SER A 112 -5.33 -14.05 2.59
N SER A 113 -5.81 -12.92 3.12
CA SER A 113 -7.24 -12.64 3.21
C SER A 113 -7.66 -11.59 2.17
N PHE A 114 -8.92 -11.61 1.76
CA PHE A 114 -9.53 -10.60 0.87
C PHE A 114 -10.58 -9.77 1.59
N THR A 115 -10.70 -9.99 2.89
CA THR A 115 -11.51 -9.26 3.86
C THR A 115 -10.69 -9.07 5.14
N GLY A 116 -11.21 -8.31 6.10
CA GLY A 116 -10.52 -8.06 7.35
C GLY A 116 -9.28 -7.17 7.22
N PRO A 117 -8.51 -7.02 8.30
CA PRO A 117 -7.38 -6.09 8.38
C PRO A 117 -6.16 -6.54 7.55
N ASP A 118 -6.07 -7.82 7.19
CA ASP A 118 -4.88 -8.38 6.55
C ASP A 118 -4.98 -8.40 5.02
N ARG A 119 -6.10 -7.90 4.47
CA ARG A 119 -6.33 -7.85 3.03
C ARG A 119 -5.36 -6.94 2.30
N PHE A 120 -5.07 -7.29 1.05
CA PHE A 120 -4.21 -6.49 0.21
C PHE A 120 -4.86 -5.20 -0.26
N VAL A 121 -4.10 -4.11 -0.16
CA VAL A 121 -4.50 -2.77 -0.52
C VAL A 121 -3.40 -2.06 -1.29
N LYS A 122 -3.81 -1.09 -2.10
CA LYS A 122 -2.92 -0.10 -2.68
C LYS A 122 -3.36 1.29 -2.24
N VAL A 123 -2.41 2.06 -1.72
CA VAL A 123 -2.58 3.49 -1.51
C VAL A 123 -2.02 4.23 -2.73
N MET A 124 -2.85 5.09 -3.32
CA MET A 124 -2.45 5.97 -4.41
C MET A 124 -2.56 7.43 -3.96
N PRO A 125 -1.45 8.04 -3.52
CA PRO A 125 -1.42 9.46 -3.17
C PRO A 125 -1.77 10.34 -4.38
N ASP A 126 -2.48 11.44 -4.15
CA ASP A 126 -2.70 12.44 -5.19
C ASP A 126 -1.42 13.27 -5.46
N THR A 127 -0.57 13.42 -4.44
CA THR A 127 0.79 13.96 -4.60
C THR A 127 1.62 13.01 -5.47
N ARG A 128 2.15 13.53 -6.58
CA ARG A 128 2.93 12.75 -7.55
C ARG A 128 4.38 12.57 -7.13
N HIS A 129 5.00 11.53 -7.67
CA HIS A 129 6.43 11.29 -7.48
C HIS A 129 7.21 12.51 -7.97
N ASP A 130 8.17 12.93 -7.17
CA ASP A 130 9.07 14.03 -7.42
C ASP A 130 10.46 13.47 -7.70
N GLY A 131 10.90 13.55 -8.96
CA GLY A 131 12.21 13.04 -9.37
C GLY A 131 13.40 13.89 -8.87
N ALA A 132 13.15 15.08 -8.32
CA ALA A 132 14.18 15.91 -7.71
C ALA A 132 14.41 15.56 -6.22
N MET A 133 13.47 14.84 -5.59
CA MET A 133 13.58 14.39 -4.21
C MET A 133 14.46 13.13 -4.13
N SER A 134 15.30 13.04 -3.10
CA SER A 134 16.14 11.86 -2.89
C SER A 134 15.28 10.60 -2.63
N PRO A 135 15.78 9.38 -2.93
CA PRO A 135 15.07 8.16 -2.55
C PRO A 135 14.80 8.06 -1.06
N ALA A 136 15.77 8.47 -0.22
CA ALA A 136 15.64 8.47 1.23
C ALA A 136 14.52 9.39 1.75
N ASP A 137 14.32 10.53 1.11
CA ASP A 137 13.27 11.47 1.49
C ASP A 137 11.91 11.09 0.88
N GLN A 138 11.90 10.64 -0.38
CA GLN A 138 10.69 10.27 -1.11
C GLN A 138 10.03 9.02 -0.53
N TYR A 139 10.85 8.02 -0.22
CA TYR A 139 10.45 6.72 0.29
C TYR A 139 11.35 6.31 1.46
N PRO A 140 11.22 6.93 2.65
CA PRO A 140 11.96 6.55 3.85
C PRO A 140 11.59 5.13 4.29
N MET A 141 12.33 4.57 5.25
CA MET A 141 11.92 3.32 5.88
C MET A 141 10.54 3.45 6.52
N GLY A 142 9.70 2.44 6.28
CA GLY A 142 8.37 2.35 6.86
C GLY A 142 8.30 1.60 8.20
N GLY A 143 7.08 1.27 8.62
CA GLY A 143 6.76 0.67 9.94
C GLY A 143 6.91 -0.85 10.04
N GLY A 144 7.39 -1.55 9.00
CA GLY A 144 7.63 -2.99 9.03
C GLY A 144 6.45 -3.88 8.61
N PHE A 145 5.49 -3.34 7.85
CA PHE A 145 4.39 -4.11 7.29
C PHE A 145 4.83 -4.87 6.05
N LEU A 146 4.25 -6.04 5.78
CA LEU A 146 4.57 -6.79 4.57
C LEU A 146 4.22 -5.99 3.30
N GLN A 147 5.02 -6.16 2.25
CA GLN A 147 4.84 -5.52 0.96
C GLN A 147 5.21 -6.42 -0.21
N TRP A 148 4.55 -6.19 -1.33
CA TRP A 148 4.73 -6.92 -2.57
C TRP A 148 4.68 -5.96 -3.75
N ASP A 149 5.46 -6.23 -4.79
CA ASP A 149 5.36 -5.48 -6.04
C ASP A 149 4.54 -6.28 -7.05
N LEU A 150 3.47 -5.69 -7.58
CA LEU A 150 2.69 -6.32 -8.63
C LEU A 150 3.38 -6.16 -9.99
N LYS A 151 3.67 -7.28 -10.65
CA LYS A 151 4.26 -7.32 -11.99
C LYS A 151 3.29 -6.77 -13.03
N LYS A 152 3.82 -6.21 -14.11
CA LYS A 152 2.98 -5.74 -15.24
C LYS A 152 2.32 -6.93 -15.96
N PRO A 153 1.06 -6.83 -16.40
CA PRO A 153 0.22 -5.62 -16.43
C PRO A 153 -0.42 -5.24 -15.09
N GLY A 154 -0.30 -6.09 -14.07
CA GLY A 154 -0.84 -5.89 -12.73
C GLY A 154 -2.23 -6.48 -12.56
N LEU A 155 -2.94 -6.04 -11.52
CA LEU A 155 -4.25 -6.58 -11.17
C LEU A 155 -5.31 -5.46 -11.10
N PRO A 156 -6.59 -5.78 -11.33
CA PRO A 156 -7.67 -4.85 -11.08
C PRO A 156 -7.96 -4.75 -9.58
N PHE A 157 -8.27 -3.55 -9.11
CA PHE A 157 -8.65 -3.28 -7.73
C PHE A 157 -10.03 -2.65 -7.66
N LEU A 158 -10.72 -2.80 -6.53
CA LEU A 158 -11.87 -1.96 -6.24
C LEU A 158 -11.38 -0.58 -5.78
N TYR A 159 -11.81 0.50 -6.42
CA TYR A 159 -11.64 1.85 -5.87
C TYR A 159 -12.65 2.09 -4.75
N ALA A 160 -12.26 1.75 -3.53
CA ALA A 160 -13.18 1.65 -2.40
C ALA A 160 -13.43 2.99 -1.69
N ALA A 161 -12.41 3.82 -1.54
CA ALA A 161 -12.51 5.07 -0.80
C ALA A 161 -11.58 6.16 -1.35
N ASN A 162 -12.10 7.39 -1.40
CA ASN A 162 -11.36 8.59 -1.73
C ASN A 162 -11.20 9.46 -0.48
N PHE A 163 -9.97 9.67 -0.03
CA PHE A 163 -9.63 10.50 1.12
C PHE A 163 -9.25 11.90 0.65
N ARG A 164 -9.92 12.92 1.18
CA ARG A 164 -9.71 14.32 0.80
C ARG A 164 -8.86 15.07 1.84
N PRO A 165 -8.23 16.20 1.46
CA PRO A 165 -7.42 17.01 2.38
C PRO A 165 -8.15 17.51 3.63
N ASP A 166 -9.47 17.72 3.53
CA ASP A 166 -10.33 18.19 4.61
C ASP A 166 -10.77 17.08 5.57
N GLY A 167 -10.25 15.86 5.41
CA GLY A 167 -10.62 14.69 6.21
C GLY A 167 -11.92 14.02 5.78
N THR A 168 -12.60 14.54 4.75
CA THR A 168 -13.75 13.87 4.14
C THR A 168 -13.29 12.58 3.46
N VAL A 169 -14.00 11.49 3.69
CA VAL A 169 -13.77 10.21 3.01
C VAL A 169 -15.03 9.79 2.28
N ILE A 170 -14.95 9.63 0.97
CA ILE A 170 -16.09 9.26 0.13
C ILE A 170 -15.93 7.82 -0.30
N THR A 171 -16.99 7.04 -0.14
CA THR A 171 -17.14 5.69 -0.71
C THR A 171 -18.30 5.68 -1.70
N GLU A 172 -18.54 4.55 -2.37
CA GLU A 172 -19.72 4.40 -3.23
C GLU A 172 -21.05 4.58 -2.45
N LYS A 173 -21.07 4.19 -1.18
CA LYS A 173 -22.31 4.10 -0.38
C LYS A 173 -22.54 5.31 0.52
N GLU A 174 -21.46 5.85 1.07
CA GLU A 174 -21.55 6.85 2.13
C GLU A 174 -20.33 7.77 2.16
N THR A 175 -20.49 8.91 2.83
CA THR A 175 -19.44 9.87 3.13
C THR A 175 -19.19 9.88 4.62
N PHE A 176 -17.92 9.82 5.00
CA PHE A 176 -17.45 9.92 6.38
C PHE A 176 -16.69 11.23 6.57
N GLN A 177 -16.73 11.74 7.79
CA GLN A 177 -15.81 12.77 8.22
C GLN A 177 -14.81 12.14 9.20
N LEU A 178 -13.54 12.16 8.82
CA LEU A 178 -12.43 11.84 9.69
C LEU A 178 -11.66 13.13 9.98
N ASN A 179 -10.93 13.15 11.08
CA ASN A 179 -9.95 14.20 11.42
C ASN A 179 -10.49 15.62 11.35
N SER A 180 -11.76 15.82 11.74
CA SER A 180 -12.41 17.14 11.77
C SER A 180 -11.90 18.04 12.91
N GLY A 181 -10.92 17.56 13.69
CA GLY A 181 -10.54 18.14 14.98
C GLY A 181 -11.49 17.76 16.12
N LYS A 182 -12.62 17.09 15.85
CA LYS A 182 -13.61 16.68 16.85
C LYS A 182 -13.52 15.17 17.10
N PHE A 183 -12.52 14.75 17.86
CA PHE A 183 -12.21 13.33 18.10
C PHE A 183 -13.43 12.46 18.44
N LEU A 184 -14.28 12.89 19.37
CA LEU A 184 -15.47 12.13 19.79
C LEU A 184 -16.51 11.95 18.69
N ALA A 185 -16.62 12.92 17.76
CA ALA A 185 -17.52 12.82 16.61
C ALA A 185 -16.93 11.94 15.51
N ASP A 186 -15.61 12.00 15.31
CA ASP A 186 -14.89 11.22 14.29
C ASP A 186 -14.79 9.73 14.66
N TYR A 187 -14.68 9.40 15.94
CA TYR A 187 -14.46 8.03 16.41
C TYR A 187 -15.46 6.99 15.87
N PRO A 188 -16.78 7.17 16.01
CA PRO A 188 -17.75 6.23 15.43
C PRO A 188 -17.72 6.19 13.89
N GLN A 189 -17.33 7.29 13.22
CA GLN A 189 -17.17 7.30 11.75
C GLN A 189 -15.99 6.43 11.32
N ARG A 190 -14.87 6.48 12.06
CA ARG A 190 -13.69 5.63 11.83
C ARG A 190 -14.05 4.15 11.93
N GLN A 191 -14.81 3.76 12.96
CA GLN A 191 -15.22 2.37 13.15
C GLN A 191 -16.09 1.88 11.98
N LYS A 192 -17.04 2.70 11.52
CA LYS A 192 -17.90 2.36 10.37
C LYS A 192 -17.09 2.21 9.10
N LEU A 193 -16.21 3.17 8.80
CA LEU A 193 -15.33 3.09 7.63
C LEU A 193 -14.40 1.87 7.70
N GLN A 194 -13.83 1.58 8.86
CA GLN A 194 -12.97 0.41 9.05
C GLN A 194 -13.74 -0.88 8.74
N LYS A 195 -14.97 -1.01 9.26
CA LYS A 195 -15.84 -2.16 8.96
C LYS A 195 -16.17 -2.25 7.47
N PHE A 196 -16.48 -1.12 6.83
CA PHE A 196 -16.71 -1.08 5.38
C PHE A 196 -15.49 -1.60 4.61
N LEU A 197 -14.30 -1.05 4.85
CA LEU A 197 -13.06 -1.43 4.16
C LEU A 197 -12.65 -2.89 4.39
N GLN A 198 -12.99 -3.45 5.55
CA GLN A 198 -12.73 -4.86 5.85
C GLN A 198 -13.74 -5.82 5.20
N THR A 199 -14.92 -5.36 4.80
CA THR A 199 -15.98 -6.25 4.31
C THR A 199 -16.23 -6.14 2.81
N VAL A 200 -16.01 -4.96 2.22
CA VAL A 200 -16.36 -4.66 0.82
C VAL A 200 -15.52 -5.40 -0.20
#